data_AF-A0AAV5E5H2-F1
#
_entry.id   AF-A0AAV5E5H2-F1
#
_cell.length_a   1.000
_cell.length_b   1.000
_cell.length_c   1.000
_cell.angle_alpha   90.00
_cell.angle_beta   90.00
_cell.angle_gamma   90.00
#
_symmetry.space_group_name_H-M   'P 1'
#
loop_
_entity.id
_entity.type
_entity.pdbx_description
1 polymer ?
#
loop_
_entity_poly.entity_id
_entity_poly.type
_entity_poly.pdbx_seq_one_letter_code
_entity_poly.pdbx_strand_id
1 'polypeptide(L)'
;MPREDSARAPLLPAPPPRRAAASLHPLPLLVAAAFAASYHLLLAAPPPPSHYQPTPSPPTTSPPRSPSYGFPTHLTPYSVLLSYPIHRSLSLSAAPGRDAAAFALRQETYPGDPYAAASAEAVPTFLAYAASGSIAAEAVYANYGRAEDYAYLAARGVNVTGKVAVARYGKVYRGDIVKNARDAGAAAAVIYTDFKDYSPGKAFPDGPGMPPTGVQVGSTFKGVGDPTTPMWGRRRGASA
;
A
#
# COMPACT_ATOMS: atom_id res chain seq x y z
N MET A 1 62.13 39.20 -26.18
CA MET A 1 61.36 40.18 -26.97
C MET A 1 61.19 39.59 -28.36
N PRO A 2 59.98 39.58 -28.95
CA PRO A 2 59.03 40.70 -28.97
C PRO A 2 57.71 40.43 -28.23
N ARG A 3 57.03 41.55 -27.96
CA ARG A 3 55.70 41.71 -27.38
C ARG A 3 54.71 41.98 -28.51
N GLU A 4 53.52 41.39 -28.50
CA GLU A 4 52.29 41.93 -29.09
C GLU A 4 51.12 41.41 -28.24
N ASP A 5 50.66 42.21 -27.28
CA ASP A 5 49.55 43.17 -27.35
C ASP A 5 48.15 42.54 -27.38
N SER A 6 47.56 42.58 -26.18
CA SER A 6 46.20 42.24 -25.82
C SER A 6 45.22 43.27 -26.38
N ALA A 7 44.41 42.88 -27.35
CA ALA A 7 43.22 43.64 -27.75
C ALA A 7 41.97 42.94 -27.22
N ARG A 8 41.55 43.35 -26.01
CA ARG A 8 40.31 42.92 -25.34
C ARG A 8 39.15 43.70 -25.94
N ALA A 9 38.21 43.03 -26.61
CA ALA A 9 36.99 43.66 -27.10
C ALA A 9 36.15 44.22 -25.93
N PRO A 10 35.51 45.40 -26.06
CA PRO A 10 34.72 45.99 -24.98
C PRO A 10 33.43 45.20 -24.75
N LEU A 11 33.23 44.73 -23.52
CA LEU A 11 31.98 44.15 -23.02
C LEU A 11 30.89 45.23 -23.01
N LEU A 12 29.84 45.05 -23.81
CA LEU A 12 28.62 45.86 -23.74
C LEU A 12 27.98 45.75 -22.34
N PRO A 13 27.51 46.87 -21.75
CA PRO A 13 26.83 46.82 -20.46
C PRO A 13 25.48 46.10 -20.57
N ALA A 14 25.17 45.27 -19.56
CA ALA A 14 23.90 44.53 -19.50
C ALA A 14 22.70 45.49 -19.40
N PRO A 15 21.59 45.21 -20.10
CA PRO A 15 20.41 46.07 -20.04
C PRO A 15 19.74 46.01 -18.66
N PRO A 16 19.12 47.12 -18.19
CA PRO A 16 18.46 47.15 -16.89
C PRO A 16 17.22 46.24 -16.86
N PRO A 17 16.83 45.70 -15.68
CA PRO A 17 15.72 44.77 -15.57
C PRO A 17 14.40 45.47 -15.91
N ARG A 18 13.71 44.97 -16.95
CA ARG A 18 12.33 45.36 -17.25
C ARG A 18 11.40 44.71 -16.23
N ARG A 19 10.74 45.52 -15.40
CA ARG A 19 9.55 45.08 -14.65
C ARG A 19 8.42 44.82 -15.65
N ALA A 20 8.13 43.56 -15.94
CA ALA A 20 6.90 43.16 -16.59
C ALA A 20 5.82 43.04 -15.51
N ALA A 21 4.87 43.98 -15.49
CA ALA A 21 3.63 43.82 -14.75
C ALA A 21 2.73 42.88 -15.56
N ALA A 22 2.63 41.61 -15.15
CA ALA A 22 1.63 40.69 -15.66
C ALA A 22 0.42 40.74 -14.73
N SER A 23 -0.68 41.34 -15.20
CA SER A 23 -1.98 41.23 -14.55
C SER A 23 -2.52 39.81 -14.78
N LEU A 24 -2.40 38.95 -13.77
CA LEU A 24 -3.06 37.64 -13.74
C LEU A 24 -4.56 37.84 -13.50
N HIS A 25 -5.37 37.63 -14.53
CA HIS A 25 -6.81 37.40 -14.35
C HIS A 25 -7.02 36.05 -13.65
N PRO A 26 -7.88 35.96 -12.61
CA PRO A 26 -8.00 34.77 -11.74
C PRO A 26 -8.74 33.58 -12.36
N LEU A 27 -8.98 33.57 -13.67
CA LEU A 27 -9.85 32.60 -14.33
C LEU A 27 -9.23 31.23 -14.73
N PRO A 28 -7.91 31.01 -14.86
CA PRO A 28 -7.41 29.68 -15.25
C PRO A 28 -7.21 28.72 -14.07
N LEU A 29 -7.24 29.19 -12.82
CA LEU A 29 -7.02 28.32 -11.64
C LEU A 29 -8.29 27.51 -11.27
N LEU A 30 -9.47 28.06 -11.54
CA LEU A 30 -10.74 27.48 -11.10
C LEU A 30 -11.16 26.27 -11.95
N VAL A 31 -10.79 26.25 -13.24
CA VAL A 31 -11.05 25.11 -14.15
C VAL A 31 -10.16 23.91 -13.82
N ALA A 32 -8.89 24.14 -13.43
CA ALA A 32 -7.97 23.07 -13.03
C ALA A 32 -8.39 22.43 -11.69
N ALA A 33 -8.85 23.23 -10.73
CA ALA A 33 -9.36 22.74 -9.45
C ALA A 33 -10.66 21.93 -9.61
N ALA A 34 -11.58 22.38 -10.46
CA ALA A 34 -12.81 21.65 -10.77
C ALA A 34 -12.50 20.29 -11.44
N PHE A 35 -11.55 20.24 -12.38
CA PHE A 35 -11.14 18.98 -13.02
C PHE A 35 -10.50 18.00 -12.02
N ALA A 36 -9.60 18.48 -11.15
CA ALA A 36 -8.97 17.63 -10.13
C ALA A 36 -9.98 17.13 -9.09
N ALA A 37 -10.94 17.97 -8.68
CA ALA A 37 -11.99 17.59 -7.74
C ALA A 37 -12.98 16.59 -8.37
N SER A 38 -13.41 16.79 -9.61
CA SER A 38 -14.26 15.85 -10.34
C SER A 38 -13.54 14.53 -10.61
N TYR A 39 -12.24 14.54 -10.87
CA TYR A 39 -11.43 13.33 -11.06
C TYR A 39 -11.23 12.57 -9.75
N HIS A 40 -11.00 13.27 -8.64
CA HIS A 40 -10.98 12.66 -7.30
C HIS A 40 -12.33 12.07 -6.90
N LEU A 41 -13.46 12.71 -7.25
CA LEU A 41 -14.80 12.17 -6.99
C LEU A 41 -15.11 10.94 -7.87
N LEU A 42 -14.61 10.92 -9.11
CA LEU A 42 -14.74 9.78 -10.02
C LEU A 42 -13.89 8.57 -9.59
N LEU A 43 -12.72 8.82 -8.97
CA LEU A 43 -11.84 7.81 -8.39
C LEU A 43 -12.22 7.39 -6.96
N ALA A 44 -13.05 8.20 -6.28
CA ALA A 44 -13.64 7.87 -4.98
C ALA A 44 -14.89 6.98 -5.11
N ALA A 45 -15.31 6.66 -6.34
CA ALA A 45 -16.14 5.49 -6.60
C ALA A 45 -15.48 4.24 -5.99
N PRO A 46 -16.25 3.24 -5.53
CA PRO A 46 -15.69 2.03 -4.94
C PRO A 46 -14.59 1.50 -5.87
N PRO A 47 -13.40 1.14 -5.33
CA PRO A 47 -12.33 0.64 -6.16
C PRO A 47 -12.91 -0.52 -6.98
N PRO A 48 -12.70 -0.57 -8.31
CA PRO A 48 -13.10 -1.74 -9.05
C PRO A 48 -12.43 -2.92 -8.35
N PRO A 49 -13.19 -3.95 -7.91
CA PRO A 49 -12.56 -5.12 -7.32
C PRO A 49 -11.51 -5.56 -8.32
N SER A 50 -10.24 -5.61 -7.90
CA SER A 50 -9.18 -6.25 -8.68
C SER A 50 -9.76 -7.60 -9.10
N HIS A 51 -10.10 -7.75 -10.39
CA HIS A 51 -11.10 -8.69 -10.88
C HIS A 51 -11.01 -10.07 -10.22
N TYR A 52 -11.75 -10.28 -9.13
CA TYR A 52 -12.07 -11.59 -8.61
C TYR A 52 -13.42 -11.96 -9.23
N GLN A 53 -13.36 -12.45 -10.46
CA GLN A 53 -14.42 -13.29 -11.00
C GLN A 53 -13.90 -14.72 -10.92
N PRO A 54 -14.58 -15.64 -10.20
CA PRO A 54 -14.36 -17.07 -10.38
C PRO A 54 -14.59 -17.36 -11.87
N THR A 55 -13.51 -17.63 -12.60
CA THR A 55 -13.46 -17.96 -14.04
C THR A 55 -14.60 -17.36 -14.89
N PRO A 56 -14.44 -16.18 -15.50
CA PRO A 56 -15.38 -15.80 -16.54
C PRO A 56 -15.23 -16.78 -17.71
N SER A 57 -16.36 -17.28 -18.20
CA SER A 57 -16.52 -17.84 -19.54
C SER A 57 -15.73 -16.99 -20.55
N PRO A 58 -15.16 -17.57 -21.64
CA PRO A 58 -14.38 -16.81 -22.60
C PRO A 58 -15.15 -15.55 -23.02
N PRO A 59 -14.50 -14.37 -23.07
CA PRO A 59 -15.21 -13.13 -23.33
C PRO A 59 -15.74 -13.13 -24.76
N THR A 60 -17.03 -13.42 -24.92
CA THR A 60 -17.80 -13.07 -26.11
C THR A 60 -18.22 -11.61 -25.96
N THR A 61 -17.29 -10.66 -26.09
CA THR A 61 -17.66 -9.24 -26.04
C THR A 61 -16.72 -8.39 -26.87
N SER A 62 -17.33 -7.66 -27.79
CA SER A 62 -16.81 -6.60 -28.66
C SER A 62 -15.81 -5.68 -27.94
N PRO A 63 -14.80 -5.12 -28.63
CA PRO A 63 -13.82 -4.23 -28.01
C PRO A 63 -14.51 -3.00 -27.38
N PRO A 64 -14.02 -2.51 -26.22
CA PRO A 64 -14.59 -1.34 -25.57
C PRO A 64 -14.50 -0.13 -26.50
N ARG A 65 -15.63 0.56 -26.68
CA ARG A 65 -15.71 1.82 -27.43
C ARG A 65 -14.92 2.90 -26.65
N SER A 66 -13.90 3.47 -27.29
CA SER A 66 -13.01 4.49 -26.71
C SER A 66 -13.82 5.69 -26.17
N PRO A 67 -13.52 6.23 -24.97
CA PRO A 67 -14.22 7.40 -24.45
C PRO A 67 -13.75 8.66 -25.18
N SER A 68 -14.69 9.34 -25.85
CA SER A 68 -14.79 10.77 -26.25
C SER A 68 -13.59 11.57 -26.81
N TYR A 69 -12.33 11.15 -26.64
CA TYR A 69 -11.11 11.90 -26.97
C TYR A 69 -10.35 11.37 -28.20
N GLY A 70 -10.85 10.30 -28.84
CA GLY A 70 -10.37 9.87 -30.17
C GLY A 70 -9.01 9.14 -30.21
N PHE A 71 -8.42 8.80 -29.07
CA PHE A 71 -7.17 8.02 -29.05
C PHE A 71 -7.42 6.53 -29.39
N PRO A 72 -6.56 5.91 -30.23
CA PRO A 72 -6.57 4.47 -30.43
C PRO A 72 -6.13 3.75 -29.14
N THR A 73 -6.94 2.79 -28.68
CA THR A 73 -6.70 2.02 -27.46
C THR A 73 -6.75 0.52 -27.74
N HIS A 74 -5.97 -0.27 -27.00
CA HIS A 74 -5.96 -1.74 -27.10
C HIS A 74 -5.82 -2.38 -25.71
N LEU A 75 -6.45 -3.54 -25.50
CA LEU A 75 -6.35 -4.31 -24.25
C LEU A 75 -5.33 -5.44 -24.39
N THR A 76 -4.33 -5.48 -23.51
CA THR A 76 -3.33 -6.56 -23.49
C THR A 76 -3.47 -7.37 -22.20
N PRO A 77 -4.09 -8.57 -22.23
CA PRO A 77 -4.30 -9.37 -21.03
C PRO A 77 -3.02 -10.10 -20.59
N TYR A 78 -2.81 -10.16 -19.27
CA TYR A 78 -1.74 -10.93 -18.64
C TYR A 78 -2.32 -11.89 -17.61
N SER A 79 -1.76 -13.09 -17.51
CA SER A 79 -2.12 -14.07 -16.50
C SER A 79 -1.11 -14.01 -15.37
N VAL A 80 -1.42 -13.29 -14.29
CA VAL A 80 -0.50 -13.06 -13.17
C VAL A 80 -0.87 -13.89 -11.95
N LEU A 81 0.13 -14.26 -11.14
CA LEU A 81 -0.14 -14.84 -9.82
C LEU A 81 -0.66 -13.75 -8.88
N LEU A 82 -1.80 -14.02 -8.23
CA LEU A 82 -2.34 -13.22 -7.14
C LEU A 82 -2.66 -14.14 -5.96
N SER A 83 -2.71 -13.58 -4.76
CA SER A 83 -3.08 -14.31 -3.54
C SER A 83 -4.34 -13.71 -2.94
N TYR A 84 -5.27 -14.55 -2.50
CA TYR A 84 -6.49 -14.14 -1.81
C TYR A 84 -6.75 -15.06 -0.61
N PRO A 85 -7.34 -14.55 0.48
CA PRO A 85 -7.59 -15.33 1.68
C PRO A 85 -8.77 -16.29 1.46
N ILE A 86 -8.67 -17.50 2.01
CA ILE A 86 -9.78 -18.46 2.09
C ILE A 86 -10.39 -18.38 3.50
N HIS A 87 -9.57 -18.56 4.52
CA HIS A 87 -9.94 -18.46 5.93
C HIS A 87 -8.87 -17.71 6.71
N ARG A 88 -9.29 -17.00 7.78
CA ARG A 88 -8.39 -16.39 8.75
C ARG A 88 -9.08 -16.31 10.11
N SER A 89 -8.31 -16.42 11.17
CA SER A 89 -8.74 -16.16 12.52
C SER A 89 -7.54 -15.70 13.33
N LEU A 90 -7.81 -14.91 14.36
CA LEU A 90 -6.82 -14.53 15.36
C LEU A 90 -7.53 -14.50 16.70
N SER A 91 -6.93 -15.11 17.70
CA SER A 91 -7.42 -15.06 19.06
C SER A 91 -6.25 -14.96 20.04
N LEU A 92 -6.52 -14.39 21.20
CA LEU A 92 -5.55 -14.25 22.29
C LEU A 92 -6.15 -14.85 23.55
N SER A 93 -5.42 -15.75 24.19
CA SER A 93 -5.74 -16.28 25.50
C SER A 93 -4.64 -15.93 26.50
N ALA A 94 -4.99 -15.78 27.77
CA ALA A 94 -4.03 -15.50 28.83
C ALA A 94 -3.14 -16.72 29.14
N ALA A 95 -3.65 -17.93 28.90
CA ALA A 95 -2.91 -19.17 29.04
C ALA A 95 -3.48 -20.24 28.09
N PRO A 96 -2.73 -21.32 27.82
CA PRO A 96 -3.25 -22.49 27.13
C PRO A 96 -4.50 -23.04 27.83
N GLY A 97 -5.56 -23.34 27.07
CA GLY A 97 -6.82 -23.90 27.59
C GLY A 97 -7.74 -22.92 28.33
N ARG A 98 -7.40 -21.62 28.37
CA ARG A 98 -8.29 -20.55 28.87
C ARG A 98 -9.13 -19.97 27.74
N ASP A 99 -10.19 -19.25 28.12
CA ASP A 99 -11.02 -18.50 27.19
C ASP A 99 -10.17 -17.56 26.34
N ALA A 100 -10.44 -17.59 25.03
CA ALA A 100 -9.71 -16.82 24.04
C ALA A 100 -10.58 -15.66 23.54
N ALA A 101 -10.05 -14.44 23.58
CA ALA A 101 -10.65 -13.29 22.95
C ALA A 101 -10.39 -13.36 21.43
N ALA A 102 -11.44 -13.45 20.62
CA ALA A 102 -11.33 -13.46 19.18
C ALA A 102 -11.27 -12.04 18.62
N PHE A 103 -10.43 -11.81 17.60
CA PHE A 103 -10.37 -10.56 16.86
C PHE A 103 -11.25 -10.68 15.60
N ALA A 104 -12.08 -9.66 15.34
CA ALA A 104 -13.00 -9.66 14.21
C ALA A 104 -12.30 -9.54 12.84
N LEU A 105 -11.08 -8.99 12.81
CA LEU A 105 -10.25 -8.81 11.61
C LEU A 105 -10.97 -8.10 10.44
N ARG A 106 -11.93 -7.24 10.73
CA ARG A 106 -12.70 -6.45 9.76
C ARG A 106 -12.76 -5.01 10.20
N GLN A 107 -12.76 -4.10 9.24
CA GLN A 107 -13.08 -2.71 9.52
C GLN A 107 -14.59 -2.58 9.69
N GLU A 108 -15.00 -1.90 10.75
CA GLU A 108 -16.41 -1.63 11.02
C GLU A 108 -16.85 -0.36 10.31
N THR A 109 -18.11 -0.35 9.89
CA THR A 109 -18.79 0.84 9.36
C THR A 109 -19.24 1.74 10.50
N TYR A 110 -19.44 3.02 10.23
CA TYR A 110 -19.94 3.99 11.20
C TYR A 110 -21.41 4.36 10.90
N PRO A 111 -22.15 4.95 11.87
CA PRO A 111 -23.53 5.36 11.64
C PRO A 111 -23.65 6.34 10.46
N GLY A 112 -24.52 6.01 9.50
CA GLY A 112 -24.71 6.81 8.29
C GLY A 112 -23.61 6.68 7.24
N ASP A 113 -22.75 5.66 7.33
CA ASP A 113 -21.74 5.38 6.31
C ASP A 113 -22.40 5.13 4.93
N PRO A 114 -22.18 6.02 3.94
CA PRO A 114 -22.76 5.89 2.61
C PRO A 114 -22.24 4.65 1.85
N TYR A 115 -21.15 4.03 2.33
CA TYR A 115 -20.51 2.85 1.74
C TYR A 115 -20.72 1.58 2.56
N ALA A 116 -21.67 1.56 3.50
CA ALA A 116 -21.90 0.40 4.35
C ALA A 116 -22.19 -0.89 3.55
N ALA A 117 -22.99 -0.79 2.48
CA ALA A 117 -23.28 -1.92 1.59
C ALA A 117 -22.03 -2.41 0.86
N ALA A 118 -21.24 -1.51 0.28
CA ALA A 118 -19.99 -1.86 -0.41
C ALA A 118 -18.95 -2.46 0.55
N SER A 119 -18.93 -2.03 1.81
CA SER A 119 -18.03 -2.58 2.84
C SER A 119 -18.32 -4.05 3.17
N ALA A 120 -19.56 -4.51 3.00
CA ALA A 120 -19.92 -5.91 3.18
C ALA A 120 -19.35 -6.83 2.09
N GLU A 121 -19.08 -6.29 0.90
CA GLU A 121 -18.49 -7.01 -0.24
C GLU A 121 -16.96 -6.92 -0.26
N ALA A 122 -16.36 -6.17 0.65
CA ALA A 122 -14.92 -5.95 0.68
C ALA A 122 -14.17 -7.26 0.93
N VAL A 123 -13.08 -7.46 0.18
CA VAL A 123 -12.18 -8.60 0.40
C VAL A 123 -11.68 -8.53 1.85
N PRO A 124 -11.76 -9.65 2.59
CA PRO A 124 -11.37 -9.63 3.98
C PRO A 124 -9.89 -9.28 4.16
N THR A 125 -9.54 -8.66 5.29
CA THR A 125 -8.17 -8.17 5.53
C THR A 125 -7.14 -9.30 5.53
N PHE A 126 -6.05 -9.13 4.78
CA PHE A 126 -4.96 -10.11 4.71
C PHE A 126 -3.65 -9.47 4.22
N LEU A 127 -2.56 -10.20 4.41
CA LEU A 127 -1.26 -9.90 3.81
C LEU A 127 -1.08 -10.76 2.56
N ALA A 128 -1.06 -10.12 1.38
CA ALA A 128 -0.84 -10.83 0.13
C ALA A 128 0.56 -11.46 0.09
N TYR A 129 0.64 -12.66 -0.49
CA TYR A 129 1.82 -13.53 -0.54
C TYR A 129 2.38 -14.03 0.80
N ALA A 130 1.68 -13.79 1.92
CA ALA A 130 2.03 -14.43 3.18
C ALA A 130 1.78 -15.95 3.11
N ALA A 131 2.63 -16.73 3.78
CA ALA A 131 2.46 -18.17 3.86
C ALA A 131 1.17 -18.53 4.62
N SER A 132 0.46 -19.57 4.16
CA SER A 132 -0.69 -20.13 4.88
C SER A 132 -0.22 -21.04 6.01
N GLY A 133 -0.93 -21.03 7.14
CA GLY A 133 -0.64 -21.88 8.29
C GLY A 133 -1.52 -21.52 9.49
N SER A 134 -1.46 -22.35 10.53
CA SER A 134 -2.11 -22.11 11.82
C SER A 134 -1.14 -22.49 12.93
N ILE A 135 -1.02 -21.62 13.94
CA ILE A 135 -0.19 -21.86 15.11
C ILE A 135 -0.77 -21.16 16.33
N ALA A 136 -0.65 -21.81 17.50
CA ALA A 136 -0.87 -21.20 18.80
C ALA A 136 0.46 -21.24 19.56
N ALA A 137 1.01 -20.08 19.86
CA ALA A 137 2.25 -19.93 20.62
C ALA A 137 2.22 -18.63 21.42
N GLU A 138 3.15 -18.48 22.36
CA GLU A 138 3.30 -17.25 23.12
C GLU A 138 3.58 -16.06 22.21
N ALA A 139 3.03 -14.90 22.55
CA ALA A 139 3.23 -13.67 21.82
C ALA A 139 4.41 -12.87 22.40
N VAL A 140 5.26 -12.30 21.53
CA VAL A 140 6.33 -11.37 21.91
C VAL A 140 6.18 -10.07 21.14
N TYR A 141 6.11 -8.95 21.86
CA TYR A 141 6.08 -7.63 21.23
C TYR A 141 7.46 -7.24 20.70
N ALA A 142 7.54 -6.97 19.40
CA ALA A 142 8.78 -6.70 18.67
C ALA A 142 8.85 -5.28 18.09
N ASN A 143 8.15 -4.31 18.71
CA ASN A 143 8.15 -2.91 18.28
C ASN A 143 7.78 -2.78 16.79
N TYR A 144 8.63 -2.20 15.93
CA TYR A 144 8.38 -2.05 14.49
C TYR A 144 8.83 -3.28 13.67
N GLY A 145 9.28 -4.35 14.32
CA GLY A 145 9.75 -5.57 13.66
C GLY A 145 11.01 -5.38 12.82
N ARG A 146 11.85 -4.41 13.19
CA ARG A 146 13.13 -4.17 12.53
C ARG A 146 14.17 -5.14 13.06
N ALA A 147 15.23 -5.39 12.30
CA ALA A 147 16.31 -6.28 12.73
C ALA A 147 16.90 -5.84 14.09
N GLU A 148 17.05 -4.53 14.32
CA GLU A 148 17.50 -3.97 15.58
C GLU A 148 16.52 -4.18 16.75
N ASP A 149 15.21 -4.31 16.49
CA ASP A 149 14.22 -4.57 17.53
C ASP A 149 14.37 -6.01 18.05
N TYR A 150 14.64 -6.98 17.17
CA TYR A 150 14.92 -8.36 17.56
C TYR A 150 16.29 -8.51 18.24
N ALA A 151 17.31 -7.80 17.76
CA ALA A 151 18.61 -7.76 18.43
C ALA A 151 18.50 -7.19 19.86
N TYR A 152 17.69 -6.15 20.05
CA TYR A 152 17.41 -5.58 21.36
C TYR A 152 16.70 -6.58 22.30
N LEU A 153 15.70 -7.31 21.79
CA LEU A 153 15.03 -8.37 22.55
C LEU A 153 16.01 -9.46 23.01
N ALA A 154 16.87 -9.94 22.09
CA ALA A 154 17.87 -10.95 22.40
C ALA A 154 18.87 -10.47 23.46
N ALA A 155 19.33 -9.22 23.37
CA ALA A 155 20.23 -8.61 24.37
C ALA A 155 19.58 -8.48 25.77
N ARG A 156 18.25 -8.49 25.85
CA ARG A 156 17.47 -8.50 27.09
C ARG A 156 17.08 -9.90 27.56
N GLY A 157 17.55 -10.95 26.89
CA GLY A 157 17.22 -12.34 27.24
C GLY A 157 15.84 -12.79 26.79
N VAL A 158 15.16 -12.04 25.91
CA VAL A 158 13.86 -12.44 25.37
C VAL A 158 14.07 -13.34 24.16
N ASN A 159 13.74 -14.63 24.30
CA ASN A 159 13.80 -15.59 23.20
C ASN A 159 12.54 -15.49 22.34
N VAL A 160 12.67 -15.25 21.04
CA VAL A 160 11.55 -15.15 20.09
C VAL A 160 11.33 -16.46 19.32
N THR A 161 12.25 -17.41 19.43
CA THR A 161 12.21 -18.68 18.69
C THR A 161 10.92 -19.46 18.97
N GLY A 162 10.19 -19.83 17.92
CA GLY A 162 8.94 -20.58 18.03
C GLY A 162 7.73 -19.78 18.51
N LYS A 163 7.88 -18.47 18.73
CA LYS A 163 6.83 -17.57 19.26
C LYS A 163 6.14 -16.79 18.13
N VAL A 164 5.02 -16.14 18.45
CA VAL A 164 4.34 -15.19 17.57
C VAL A 164 4.91 -13.79 17.82
N ALA A 165 5.61 -13.22 16.85
CA ALA A 165 6.06 -11.84 16.94
C ALA A 165 4.90 -10.88 16.66
N VAL A 166 4.64 -9.93 17.56
CA VAL A 166 3.65 -8.87 17.39
C VAL A 166 4.39 -7.57 17.11
N ALA A 167 4.22 -7.03 15.91
CA ALA A 167 4.90 -5.81 15.47
C ALA A 167 3.89 -4.78 14.95
N ARG A 168 4.19 -3.50 15.15
CA ARG A 168 3.42 -2.41 14.55
C ARG A 168 3.95 -2.05 13.18
N TYR A 169 3.05 -1.62 12.31
CA TYR A 169 3.38 -1.04 11.02
C TYR A 169 4.27 0.20 11.14
N GLY A 170 5.10 0.40 10.12
CA GLY A 170 5.94 1.59 9.96
C GLY A 170 7.43 1.30 10.00
N LYS A 171 8.23 2.33 9.72
CA LYS A 171 9.73 2.34 9.69
C LYS A 171 10.39 1.45 8.64
N VAL A 172 9.88 0.24 8.41
CA VAL A 172 10.33 -0.71 7.40
C VAL A 172 9.16 -1.22 6.58
N TYR A 173 9.45 -1.80 5.42
CA TYR A 173 8.44 -2.42 4.59
C TYR A 173 7.82 -3.63 5.29
N ARG A 174 6.50 -3.85 5.15
CA ARG A 174 5.78 -4.91 5.86
C ARG A 174 6.29 -6.33 5.57
N GLY A 175 6.76 -6.57 4.34
CA GLY A 175 7.40 -7.84 4.00
C GLY A 175 8.72 -8.02 4.76
N ASP A 176 9.44 -6.93 5.04
CA ASP A 176 10.65 -6.98 5.87
C ASP A 176 10.31 -7.26 7.34
N ILE A 177 9.17 -6.77 7.87
CA ILE A 177 8.70 -7.14 9.22
C ILE A 177 8.54 -8.67 9.33
N VAL A 178 7.82 -9.28 8.38
CA VAL A 178 7.61 -10.74 8.35
C VAL A 178 8.94 -11.48 8.17
N LYS A 179 9.80 -11.01 7.27
CA LYS A 179 11.11 -11.60 7.02
C LYS A 179 11.99 -11.56 8.27
N ASN A 180 12.09 -10.41 8.94
CA ASN A 180 12.91 -10.24 10.13
C ASN A 180 12.42 -11.12 11.29
N ALA A 181 11.09 -11.24 11.46
CA ALA A 181 10.51 -12.16 12.44
C ALA A 181 10.96 -13.61 12.19
N ARG A 182 10.86 -14.07 10.93
CA ARG A 182 11.32 -15.39 10.51
C ARG A 182 12.81 -15.57 10.77
N ASP A 183 13.64 -14.59 10.38
CA ASP A 183 15.09 -14.66 10.55
C ASP A 183 15.48 -14.69 12.05
N ALA A 184 14.69 -14.05 12.92
CA ALA A 184 14.83 -14.11 14.37
C ALA A 184 14.28 -15.42 15.01
N GLY A 185 13.79 -16.35 14.19
CA GLY A 185 13.27 -17.65 14.63
C GLY A 185 11.80 -17.66 15.06
N ALA A 186 11.07 -16.54 14.91
CA ALA A 186 9.64 -16.50 15.19
C ALA A 186 8.89 -17.48 14.27
N ALA A 187 7.86 -18.14 14.81
CA ALA A 187 7.04 -19.07 14.03
C ALA A 187 5.96 -18.36 13.21
N ALA A 188 5.51 -17.18 13.66
CA ALA A 188 4.58 -16.33 12.95
C ALA A 188 4.79 -14.85 13.30
N ALA A 189 4.24 -13.96 12.47
CA ALA A 189 4.20 -12.52 12.73
C ALA A 189 2.76 -11.99 12.61
N VAL A 190 2.35 -11.19 13.58
CA VAL A 190 1.12 -10.39 13.55
C VAL A 190 1.54 -8.93 13.41
N ILE A 191 1.01 -8.26 12.38
CA ILE A 191 1.26 -6.85 12.12
C ILE A 191 -0.01 -6.06 12.40
N TYR A 192 0.08 -5.00 13.21
CA TYR A 192 -1.06 -4.13 13.51
C TYR A 192 -0.74 -2.65 13.23
N THR A 193 -1.77 -1.84 13.01
CA THR A 193 -1.63 -0.40 12.88
C THR A 193 -1.71 0.24 14.27
N ASP A 194 -0.66 0.95 14.68
CA ASP A 194 -0.65 1.64 15.98
C ASP A 194 -1.33 3.02 15.87
N PHE A 195 -2.27 3.30 16.78
CA PHE A 195 -2.98 4.58 16.84
C PHE A 195 -2.02 5.77 16.92
N LYS A 196 -0.90 5.61 17.63
CA LYS A 196 0.13 6.63 17.78
C LYS A 196 0.64 7.13 16.42
N ASP A 197 0.80 6.23 15.46
CA ASP A 197 1.48 6.52 14.20
C ASP A 197 0.51 6.85 13.06
N TYR A 198 -0.70 6.27 13.08
CA TYR A 198 -1.65 6.37 11.97
C TYR A 198 -2.94 7.13 12.30
N SER A 199 -3.10 7.55 13.56
CA SER A 199 -4.23 8.36 14.00
C SER A 199 -3.81 9.45 15.01
N PRO A 200 -2.73 10.23 14.74
CA PRO A 200 -2.32 11.29 15.66
C PRO A 200 -3.43 12.35 15.75
N GLY A 201 -4.16 12.35 16.88
CA GLY A 201 -5.31 13.21 17.09
C GLY A 201 -6.61 12.42 17.09
N LYS A 202 -7.46 12.63 16.06
CA LYS A 202 -8.77 11.99 15.94
C LYS A 202 -8.78 10.96 14.83
N ALA A 203 -9.29 9.78 15.13
CA ALA A 203 -9.59 8.75 14.16
C ALA A 203 -10.85 9.10 13.37
N PHE A 204 -10.94 8.57 12.16
CA PHE A 204 -12.16 8.60 11.35
C PHE A 204 -13.31 7.89 12.10
N PRO A 205 -14.55 8.41 12.06
CA PRO A 205 -15.01 9.52 11.21
C PRO A 205 -14.73 10.95 11.75
N ASP A 206 -14.31 11.09 13.01
CA ASP A 206 -14.14 12.40 13.66
C ASP A 206 -12.85 13.14 13.26
N GLY A 207 -12.01 12.50 12.46
CA GLY A 207 -10.77 13.04 11.92
C GLY A 207 -10.21 12.21 10.76
N PRO A 208 -9.08 12.61 10.18
CA PRO A 208 -8.48 11.90 9.04
C PRO A 208 -7.66 10.66 9.44
N GLY A 209 -7.49 10.39 10.74
CA GLY A 209 -6.74 9.24 11.23
C GLY A 209 -7.41 7.90 10.93
N MET A 210 -6.64 6.81 10.90
CA MET A 210 -7.20 5.47 10.72
C MET A 210 -8.22 5.12 11.82
N PRO A 211 -9.40 4.55 11.49
CA PRO A 211 -10.36 4.12 12.51
C PRO A 211 -9.76 2.99 13.38
N PRO A 212 -10.23 2.80 14.63
CA PRO A 212 -9.69 1.77 15.54
C PRO A 212 -9.78 0.34 14.99
N THR A 213 -10.78 0.07 14.14
CA THR A 213 -10.98 -1.23 13.47
C THR A 213 -10.33 -1.29 12.09
N GLY A 214 -9.70 -0.20 11.65
CA GLY A 214 -9.02 -0.10 10.36
C GLY A 214 -7.77 -0.97 10.31
N VAL A 215 -7.62 -1.72 9.22
CA VAL A 215 -6.47 -2.61 9.01
C VAL A 215 -5.80 -2.23 7.69
N GLN A 216 -4.50 -1.94 7.74
CA GLN A 216 -3.73 -1.77 6.52
C GLN A 216 -3.51 -3.13 5.84
N VAL A 217 -4.05 -3.29 4.64
CA VAL A 217 -3.81 -4.44 3.76
C VAL A 217 -2.63 -4.18 2.83
N GLY A 218 -2.00 -5.24 2.32
CA GLY A 218 -0.93 -5.08 1.33
C GLY A 218 -0.13 -6.34 1.06
N SER A 219 0.74 -6.25 0.05
CA SER A 219 1.68 -7.31 -0.32
C SER A 219 2.87 -7.37 0.65
N THR A 220 3.32 -8.60 0.93
CA THR A 220 4.60 -8.92 1.57
C THR A 220 5.68 -9.31 0.54
N PHE A 221 5.32 -9.46 -0.74
CA PHE A 221 6.25 -9.77 -1.82
C PHE A 221 7.13 -8.57 -2.16
N LYS A 222 8.45 -8.76 -2.00
CA LYS A 222 9.49 -7.78 -2.31
C LYS A 222 10.12 -8.09 -3.67
N GLY A 223 9.39 -7.78 -4.73
CA GLY A 223 9.82 -7.94 -6.12
C GLY A 223 8.99 -7.08 -7.06
N VAL A 224 9.38 -7.04 -8.33
CA VAL A 224 8.68 -6.29 -9.38
C VAL A 224 8.01 -7.26 -10.34
N GLY A 225 6.75 -6.99 -10.67
CA GLY A 225 5.97 -7.81 -11.60
C GLY A 225 5.39 -9.07 -10.97
N ASP A 226 5.03 -10.03 -11.83
CA ASP A 226 4.53 -11.35 -11.42
C ASP A 226 5.67 -12.15 -10.77
N PRO A 227 5.49 -12.65 -9.52
CA PRO A 227 6.48 -13.51 -8.87
C PRO A 227 6.87 -14.75 -9.69
N THR A 228 6.01 -15.20 -10.60
CA THR A 228 6.24 -16.41 -11.42
C THR A 228 6.91 -16.13 -12.76
N THR A 229 6.99 -14.86 -13.20
CA THR A 229 7.67 -14.46 -14.44
C THR A 229 8.48 -13.19 -14.23
N PRO A 230 9.56 -13.25 -13.44
CA PRO A 230 10.38 -12.08 -13.18
C PRO A 230 10.93 -11.52 -14.48
N MET A 231 10.77 -10.20 -14.67
CA MET A 231 11.24 -9.45 -15.85
C MET A 231 10.53 -9.78 -17.19
N TRP A 232 9.52 -10.66 -17.20
CA TRP A 232 8.79 -11.05 -18.41
C TRP A 232 7.28 -10.93 -18.24
N GLY A 233 6.58 -10.57 -19.30
CA GLY A 233 5.12 -10.51 -19.31
C GLY A 233 4.51 -11.90 -19.57
N ARG A 234 3.77 -12.45 -18.60
CA ARG A 234 3.08 -13.74 -18.77
C ARG A 234 1.86 -13.61 -19.69
N ARG A 235 2.10 -13.79 -20.99
CA ARG A 235 1.05 -13.87 -22.01
C ARG A 235 0.44 -15.26 -22.03
N ARG A 236 -0.86 -15.35 -22.28
CA ARG A 236 -1.58 -16.63 -22.39
C ARG A 236 -0.90 -17.49 -23.48
N GLY A 237 -0.40 -18.66 -23.11
CA GLY A 237 0.31 -19.59 -24.01
C GLY A 237 1.85 -19.49 -24.02
N ALA A 238 2.46 -18.57 -23.28
CA ALA A 238 3.90 -18.55 -23.06
C ALA A 238 4.25 -19.42 -21.85
N SER A 239 4.87 -20.58 -22.09
CA SER A 239 5.62 -21.31 -21.05
C SER A 239 6.92 -20.58 -20.74
N ALA A 240 7.27 -20.53 -19.46
CA ALA A 240 8.61 -20.17 -19.01
C ALA A 240 9.61 -21.31 -19.33
#